data_AF-A0A942GXK7-F1
#
_entry.id   AF-A0A942GXK7-F1
#
_cell.length_a   1.000
_cell.length_b   1.000
_cell.length_c   1.000
_cell.angle_alpha   90.00
_cell.angle_beta   90.00
_cell.angle_gamma   90.00
#
_symmetry.space_group_name_H-M   'P 1'
#
loop_
_entity.id
_entity.type
_entity.pdbx_description
1 polymer ?
#
loop_
_entity_poly.entity_id
_entity_poly.type
_entity_poly.pdbx_seq_one_letter_code
_entity_poly.pdbx_strand_id
1 'polypeptide(L)'
;MSTVTANPSGITLIEEELGGFGGFPDHLYLIDCGDGKFACNNATMSDGTVLDGLATFPTPDDAMHYTGLLKGLNGELVKKSFEEAREIAKGKPRLNCVLLFVAGHIVEVHFVR
;
A
#
# COMPACT_ATOMS: atom_id res chain seq x y z
N MET A 1 -23.06 6.70 -4.58
CA MET A 1 -23.26 5.23 -4.53
C MET A 1 -21.89 4.62 -4.28
N SER A 2 -21.46 4.53 -3.01
CA SER A 2 -20.17 3.96 -2.66
C SER A 2 -20.36 2.47 -2.40
N THR A 3 -19.84 1.64 -3.29
CA THR A 3 -19.80 0.19 -3.14
C THR A 3 -18.84 -0.14 -2.00
N VAL A 4 -19.40 -0.61 -0.88
CA VAL A 4 -18.64 -1.23 0.21
C VAL A 4 -18.09 -2.55 -0.31
N THR A 5 -16.82 -2.58 -0.66
CA THR A 5 -16.12 -3.82 -1.00
C THR A 5 -16.04 -4.65 0.27
N ALA A 6 -16.76 -5.77 0.32
CA ALA A 6 -16.73 -6.69 1.45
C ALA A 6 -15.29 -7.17 1.66
N ASN A 7 -14.67 -6.72 2.75
CA ASN A 7 -13.31 -7.08 3.14
C ASN A 7 -13.24 -8.61 3.41
N PRO A 8 -12.62 -9.40 2.52
CA PRO A 8 -12.63 -10.86 2.62
C PRO A 8 -11.72 -11.39 3.75
N SER A 9 -10.98 -10.51 4.43
CA SER A 9 -9.96 -10.88 5.41
C SER A 9 -10.40 -10.68 6.88
N GLY A 10 -11.61 -10.16 7.13
CA GLY A 10 -12.08 -9.89 8.50
C GLY A 10 -11.26 -8.83 9.25
N ILE A 11 -10.42 -8.06 8.54
CA ILE A 11 -9.63 -6.97 9.08
C ILE A 11 -10.55 -5.74 9.13
N THR A 12 -11.15 -5.45 10.28
CA THR A 12 -11.94 -4.22 10.45
C THR A 12 -10.98 -3.03 10.41
N LEU A 13 -10.84 -2.40 9.25
CA LEU A 13 -10.24 -1.07 9.14
C LEU A 13 -11.16 -0.11 9.90
N ILE A 14 -10.64 0.50 10.96
CA ILE A 14 -11.41 1.40 11.83
C ILE A 14 -11.74 2.65 10.99
N GLU A 15 -13.03 2.93 10.78
CA GLU A 15 -13.49 4.05 9.92
C GLU A 15 -12.93 5.41 10.33
N GLU A 16 -12.57 5.60 11.60
CA GLU A 16 -11.94 6.82 12.11
C GLU A 16 -10.48 7.02 11.63
N GLU A 17 -9.83 5.98 11.09
CA GLU A 17 -8.50 6.06 10.46
C GLU A 17 -8.59 6.14 8.93
N LEU A 18 -9.78 5.96 8.35
CA LEU A 18 -10.08 6.05 6.92
C LEU A 18 -10.39 7.51 6.51
N GLY A 19 -9.43 8.42 6.72
CA GLY A 19 -9.56 9.84 6.35
C GLY A 19 -9.29 10.17 4.88
N GLY A 20 -8.63 9.27 4.14
CA GLY A 20 -8.15 9.49 2.79
C GLY A 20 -9.08 8.99 1.67
N PHE A 21 -8.72 9.34 0.44
CA PHE A 21 -9.44 8.96 -0.79
C PHE A 21 -9.62 7.43 -0.88
N GLY A 22 -10.87 6.95 -0.79
CA GLY A 22 -11.23 5.57 -1.12
C GLY A 22 -10.62 4.50 -0.21
N GLY A 23 -10.66 4.68 1.11
CA GLY A 23 -10.28 3.63 2.08
C GLY A 23 -8.80 3.65 2.50
N PHE A 24 -8.04 4.67 2.11
CA PHE A 24 -6.67 4.88 2.59
C PHE A 24 -6.64 5.80 3.81
N PRO A 25 -5.72 5.59 4.77
CA PRO A 25 -5.44 6.56 5.82
C PRO A 25 -4.81 7.86 5.30
N ASP A 26 -4.92 8.94 6.09
CA ASP A 26 -4.31 10.25 5.79
C ASP A 26 -2.79 10.19 5.67
N HIS A 27 -2.19 9.27 6.42
CA HIS A 27 -0.77 9.01 6.42
C HIS A 27 -0.50 7.54 6.20
N LEU A 28 0.50 7.29 5.36
CA LEU A 28 0.99 5.98 5.01
C LEU A 28 2.45 5.87 5.38
N TYR A 29 2.83 4.65 5.70
CA TYR A 29 4.21 4.25 5.85
C TYR A 29 4.68 3.58 4.57
N LEU A 30 5.86 3.95 4.12
CA LEU A 30 6.56 3.35 2.98
C LEU A 30 7.91 2.83 3.48
N ILE A 31 8.45 1.86 2.74
CA ILE A 31 9.79 1.34 2.99
C ILE A 31 10.71 1.94 1.93
N ASP A 32 11.54 2.89 2.34
CA ASP A 32 12.59 3.50 1.52
C ASP A 32 13.81 2.59 1.48
N CYS A 33 14.11 2.05 0.30
CA CYS A 33 15.26 1.16 0.09
C CYS A 33 16.54 1.93 -0.28
N GLY A 34 16.53 3.26 -0.19
CA GLY A 34 17.62 4.14 -0.61
C GLY A 34 17.55 4.53 -2.10
N ASP A 35 18.35 5.53 -2.48
CA ASP A 35 18.45 6.04 -3.86
C ASP A 35 17.10 6.44 -4.50
N GLY A 36 16.13 6.89 -3.69
CA GLY A 36 14.78 7.23 -4.17
C GLY A 36 13.98 6.03 -4.68
N LYS A 37 14.28 4.83 -4.16
CA LYS A 37 13.57 3.58 -4.44
C LYS A 37 12.72 3.21 -3.23
N PHE A 38 11.48 2.86 -3.49
CA PHE A 38 10.54 2.40 -2.48
C PHE A 38 10.17 0.95 -2.72
N ALA A 39 9.79 0.24 -1.66
CA ALA A 39 9.26 -1.10 -1.78
C ALA A 39 8.00 -1.11 -2.66
N CYS A 40 7.98 -2.04 -3.60
CA CYS A 40 6.88 -2.26 -4.54
C CYS A 40 6.49 -3.73 -4.50
N ASN A 41 5.26 -4.04 -4.92
CA ASN A 41 4.77 -5.40 -5.01
C ASN A 41 4.14 -5.65 -6.39
N ASN A 42 4.39 -6.84 -6.91
CA ASN A 42 3.74 -7.35 -8.11
C ASN A 42 2.62 -8.32 -7.68
N ALA A 43 1.42 -7.77 -7.48
CA ALA A 43 0.28 -8.52 -6.97
C ALA A 43 -0.51 -9.12 -8.13
N THR A 44 -0.82 -10.42 -8.07
CA THR A 44 -1.74 -11.05 -9.03
C THR A 44 -3.14 -11.08 -8.41
N MET A 45 -4.09 -10.41 -9.06
CA MET A 45 -5.50 -10.41 -8.68
C MET A 45 -6.18 -11.72 -9.07
N SER A 46 -7.35 -11.99 -8.49
CA SER A 46 -8.12 -13.22 -8.70
C SER A 46 -8.60 -13.41 -10.15
N ASP A 47 -8.69 -12.33 -10.91
CA ASP A 47 -9.01 -12.31 -12.35
C ASP A 47 -7.78 -12.57 -13.25
N GLY A 48 -6.60 -12.76 -12.66
CA GLY A 48 -5.33 -12.95 -13.36
C GLY A 48 -4.63 -11.64 -13.75
N THR A 49 -5.20 -10.48 -13.40
CA THR A 49 -4.56 -9.19 -13.64
C THR A 49 -3.35 -9.03 -12.74
N VAL A 50 -2.22 -8.66 -13.32
CA VAL A 50 -0.98 -8.36 -12.59
C VAL A 50 -0.89 -6.86 -12.33
N LEU A 51 -0.77 -6.48 -11.07
CA LEU A 51 -0.66 -5.10 -10.62
C LEU A 51 0.74 -4.83 -10.09
N ASP A 52 1.36 -3.77 -10.61
CA ASP A 52 2.64 -3.26 -10.15
C ASP A 52 2.38 -2.05 -9.26
N GLY A 53 2.40 -2.27 -7.95
CA GLY A 53 1.96 -1.28 -6.98
C GLY A 53 3.04 -0.85 -6.01
N LEU A 54 2.97 0.42 -5.58
CA LEU A 54 3.74 0.91 -4.44
C LEU A 54 3.22 0.27 -3.16
N ALA A 55 4.08 -0.37 -2.37
CA ALA A 55 3.67 -0.98 -1.11
C ALA A 55 3.58 0.08 -0.01
N THR A 56 2.38 0.24 0.56
CA THR A 56 2.09 1.21 1.62
C THR A 56 1.39 0.54 2.79
N PHE A 57 1.59 1.07 3.98
CA PHE A 57 1.10 0.48 5.24
C PHE A 57 0.43 1.55 6.10
N PRO A 58 -0.66 1.23 6.81
CA PRO A 58 -1.32 2.20 7.70
C PRO A 58 -0.52 2.42 8.99
N THR A 59 0.23 1.41 9.44
CA THR A 59 1.03 1.45 10.66
C THR A 59 2.49 1.00 10.42
N PRO A 60 3.45 1.38 11.28
CA PRO A 60 4.81 0.86 11.22
C PRO A 60 4.87 -0.66 11.48
N ASP A 61 3.96 -1.19 12.31
CA ASP A 61 3.92 -2.62 12.65
C ASP A 61 3.55 -3.47 11.43
N ASP A 62 2.60 -3.01 10.61
CA ASP A 62 2.27 -3.66 9.33
C ASP A 62 3.46 -3.66 8.36
N ALA A 63 4.20 -2.56 8.30
CA ALA A 63 5.40 -2.45 7.49
C ALA A 63 6.51 -3.40 7.98
N MET A 64 6.71 -3.51 9.30
CA MET A 64 7.66 -4.45 9.90
C MET A 64 7.25 -5.91 9.70
N HIS A 65 5.96 -6.21 9.76
CA HIS A 65 5.45 -7.54 9.43
C HIS A 65 5.78 -7.88 7.97
N TYR A 66 5.52 -6.96 7.05
CA TYR A 66 5.82 -7.13 5.63
C TYR A 66 7.32 -7.29 5.33
N THR A 67 8.20 -6.50 5.96
CA THR A 67 9.66 -6.70 5.83
C THR A 67 10.10 -8.05 6.39
N GLY A 68 9.49 -8.51 7.48
CA GLY A 68 9.75 -9.84 8.06
C GLY A 68 9.37 -11.00 7.13
N LEU A 69 8.33 -10.84 6.32
CA LEU A 69 7.92 -11.82 5.31
C LEU A 69 8.89 -11.88 4.12
N LEU A 70 9.52 -10.75 3.79
CA LEU A 70 10.40 -10.61 2.63
C LEU A 70 11.87 -10.65 3.05
N LYS A 71 12.47 -11.84 3.03
CA LYS A 71 13.90 -12.02 3.31
C LYS A 71 14.76 -11.06 2.47
N GLY A 72 15.40 -10.10 3.13
CA GLY A 72 16.34 -9.16 2.51
C GLY A 72 15.77 -7.78 2.17
N LEU A 73 14.50 -7.50 2.48
CA LEU A 73 13.96 -6.13 2.37
C LEU A 73 14.48 -5.30 3.57
N ASN A 74 15.64 -4.66 3.37
CA ASN A 74 16.24 -3.75 4.34
C ASN A 74 16.05 -2.32 3.84
N GLY A 75 15.03 -1.63 4.35
CA GLY A 75 14.77 -0.23 4.05
C GLY A 75 14.36 0.53 5.30
N GLU A 76 14.41 1.85 5.22
CA GLU A 76 13.97 2.74 6.28
C GLU A 76 12.48 3.01 6.17
N LEU A 77 11.81 3.05 7.32
CA LEU A 77 10.39 3.33 7.41
C LEU A 77 10.18 4.85 7.32
N VAL A 78 9.54 5.31 6.25
CA VAL A 78 9.23 6.73 6.05
C VAL A 78 7.73 6.97 6.11
N LYS A 79 7.32 8.05 6.78
CA LYS A 79 5.93 8.49 6.84
C LYS A 79 5.65 9.50 5.73
N LYS A 80 4.60 9.27 4.96
CA LYS A 80 4.13 10.12 3.86
C LYS A 80 2.63 10.31 3.93
N SER A 81 2.12 11.40 3.37
CA SER A 81 0.70 11.52 3.08
C SER A 81 0.28 10.58 1.95
N PHE A 82 -1.02 10.27 1.85
CA PHE A 82 -1.56 9.53 0.72
C PHE A 82 -1.20 10.20 -0.63
N GLU A 83 -1.34 11.52 -0.73
CA GLU A 83 -1.06 12.25 -1.97
C GLU A 83 0.43 12.19 -2.36
N GLU A 84 1.34 12.26 -1.39
CA GLU A 84 2.76 12.04 -1.67
C GLU A 84 3.05 10.62 -2.19
N ALA A 85 2.45 9.60 -1.57
CA ALA A 85 2.61 8.22 -2.03
C ALA A 85 2.04 8.03 -3.45
N ARG A 86 0.91 8.68 -3.74
CA ARG A 86 0.28 8.70 -5.05
C ARG A 86 1.17 9.36 -6.10
N GLU A 87 1.77 10.51 -5.80
CA GLU A 87 2.70 11.18 -6.71
C GLU A 87 4.00 10.37 -6.93
N ILE A 88 4.51 9.70 -5.89
CA ILE A 88 5.62 8.74 -6.03
C ILE A 88 5.24 7.62 -7.01
N ALA A 89 4.06 7.02 -6.86
CA ALA A 89 3.59 5.95 -7.74
C ALA A 89 3.44 6.44 -9.20
N LYS A 90 2.84 7.62 -9.41
CA LYS A 90 2.69 8.24 -10.75
C LYS A 90 4.03 8.52 -11.41
N GLY A 91 5.02 8.96 -10.63
CA GLY A 91 6.38 9.25 -11.11
C GLY A 91 7.17 8.02 -11.57
N LYS A 92 6.72 6.80 -11.28
CA LYS A 92 7.43 5.56 -11.68
C LYS A 92 6.72 4.89 -12.86
N PRO A 93 7.33 4.79 -14.05
CA PRO A 93 6.66 4.32 -15.28
C PRO A 93 6.14 2.88 -15.21
N ARG A 94 6.64 2.06 -14.28
CA ARG A 94 6.16 0.69 -14.08
C ARG A 94 4.98 0.58 -13.11
N LEU A 95 4.80 1.53 -12.20
CA LEU A 95 3.76 1.43 -11.18
C LEU A 95 2.41 1.92 -11.71
N ASN A 96 1.37 1.14 -11.53
CA ASN A 96 0.01 1.47 -11.94
C ASN A 96 -0.95 1.71 -10.76
N CYS A 97 -0.54 1.39 -9.53
CA CYS A 97 -1.35 1.60 -8.34
C CYS A 97 -0.53 1.85 -7.06
N VAL A 98 -1.24 2.22 -6.01
CA VAL A 98 -0.80 2.19 -4.61
C VAL A 98 -1.54 1.03 -3.93
N LEU A 99 -0.81 0.18 -3.20
CA LEU A 99 -1.33 -0.99 -2.50
C LEU A 99 -1.29 -0.75 -1.00
N LEU A 100 -2.43 -0.88 -0.34
CA LEU A 100 -2.51 -0.87 1.12
C LEU A 100 -2.35 -2.29 1.66
N PHE A 101 -1.30 -2.51 2.44
CA PHE A 101 -1.05 -3.77 3.11
C PHE A 101 -1.39 -3.69 4.60
N VAL A 102 -2.15 -4.66 5.09
CA VAL A 102 -2.44 -4.86 6.51
C VAL A 102 -2.25 -6.33 6.85
N ALA A 103 -1.48 -6.60 7.91
CA ALA A 103 -1.13 -7.95 8.34
C ALA A 103 -0.59 -8.85 7.20
N GLY A 104 0.16 -8.26 6.25
CA GLY A 104 0.71 -8.99 5.09
C GLY A 104 -0.26 -9.21 3.91
N HIS A 105 -1.50 -8.75 4.00
CA HIS A 105 -2.51 -8.87 2.96
C HIS A 105 -2.81 -7.53 2.29
N ILE A 106 -3.07 -7.53 0.97
CA ILE A 106 -3.58 -6.36 0.26
C ILE A 106 -5.05 -6.21 0.62
N VAL A 107 -5.40 -5.08 1.23
CA VAL A 107 -6.77 -4.77 1.64
C VAL A 107 -7.43 -3.71 0.77
N GLU A 108 -6.65 -2.85 0.12
CA GLU A 108 -7.16 -1.79 -0.75
C GLU A 108 -6.17 -1.47 -1.87
N VAL A 109 -6.69 -1.07 -3.03
CA VAL A 109 -5.89 -0.73 -4.22
C VAL A 109 -6.36 0.59 -4.81
N HIS A 110 -5.46 1.57 -4.87
CA HIS A 110 -5.72 2.83 -5.55
C HIS A 110 -4.98 2.90 -6.88
N PHE A 111 -5.71 2.82 -7.99
CA PHE A 111 -5.15 3.00 -9.32
C PHE A 111 -4.75 4.46 -9.57
N VAL A 112 -3.58 4.65 -10.16
CA VAL A 112 -3.04 5.99 -10.47
C VAL A 112 -2.91 6.23 -11.98
N ARG A 113 -3.47 5.33 -12.80
CA ARG A 113 -3.46 5.35 -14.27
C ARG A 113 -4.78 4.87 -14.84
#